data_AF-A0A438IBH4-F1
#
_entry.id   AF-A0A438IBH4-F1
#
_cell.length_a   1.000
_cell.length_b   1.000
_cell.length_c   1.000
_cell.angle_alpha   90.00
_cell.angle_beta   90.00
_cell.angle_gamma   90.00
#
_symmetry.space_group_name_H-M   'P 1'
#
loop_
_entity.id
_entity.type
_entity.pdbx_description
1 polymer ?
#
loop_
_entity_poly.entity_id
_entity_poly.type
_entity_poly.pdbx_seq_one_letter_code
_entity_poly.pdbx_strand_id
1 'polypeptide(L)'
;MDLDLALCVDEPLVPMESSTQTEKASYERWERSNCLSLMFIKSSIGKSIRGSISECAKVKEYLKAIEQQFEASDKALASTLMTKMC
;
A
#
# COMPACT_ATOMS: atom_id res chain seq x y z
N MET A 1 14.84 1.90 -13.00
CA MET A 1 13.48 2.26 -12.57
C MET A 1 13.50 2.22 -11.07
N ASP A 2 13.29 3.35 -10.41
CA ASP A 2 13.30 3.43 -8.94
C ASP A 2 11.91 3.03 -8.45
N LEU A 3 11.72 1.72 -8.29
CA LEU A 3 10.42 1.14 -7.94
C LEU A 3 10.00 1.55 -6.53
N ASP A 4 10.96 1.74 -5.64
CA ASP A 4 10.82 2.10 -4.24
C ASP A 4 10.63 3.60 -3.98
N LEU A 5 10.67 4.45 -5.00
CA LEU A 5 10.53 5.90 -4.84
C LEU A 5 9.26 6.29 -4.05
N ALA A 6 8.12 5.68 -4.36
CA ALA A 6 6.86 5.92 -3.65
C ALA A 6 6.80 5.32 -2.24
N LEU A 7 7.72 4.41 -1.91
CA LEU A 7 7.90 3.86 -0.56
C LEU A 7 8.79 4.77 0.28
N CYS A 8 9.84 5.34 -0.30
CA CYS A 8 10.81 6.18 0.40
C CYS A 8 10.38 7.64 0.51
N VAL A 9 9.70 8.19 -0.49
CA VAL A 9 9.33 9.61 -0.56
C VAL A 9 7.85 9.78 -0.29
N ASP A 10 7.48 10.83 0.43
CA ASP A 10 6.08 11.19 0.64
C ASP A 10 5.41 11.65 -0.64
N GLU A 11 4.08 11.61 -0.65
CA GLU A 11 3.28 11.98 -1.81
C GLU A 11 3.62 13.43 -2.24
N PRO A 12 4.17 13.62 -3.44
CA PRO A 12 4.42 14.96 -3.95
C PRO A 12 3.09 15.66 -4.21
N LEU A 13 3.09 16.98 -4.06
CA LEU A 13 1.92 17.79 -4.40
C LEU A 13 1.54 17.54 -5.87
N VAL A 14 0.24 17.36 -6.09
CA VAL A 14 -0.31 17.23 -7.44
C VAL A 14 0.10 18.47 -8.24
N PRO A 15 0.83 18.32 -9.36
CA PRO A 15 1.27 19.45 -10.15
C PRO A 15 0.07 20.23 -10.68
N MET A 16 0.11 21.55 -10.52
CA MET A 16 -0.85 22.44 -11.18
C MET A 16 -0.41 22.73 -12.62
N GLU A 17 -1.29 23.31 -13.43
CA GLU A 17 -0.94 23.69 -14.80
C GLU A 17 0.28 24.63 -14.86
N SER A 18 0.42 25.49 -13.84
CA SER A 18 1.54 26.42 -13.63
C SER A 18 2.81 25.78 -13.09
N SER A 19 2.79 24.51 -12.69
CA SER A 19 3.99 23.81 -12.19
C SER A 19 5.04 23.68 -13.28
N THR A 20 6.30 23.73 -12.85
CA THR A 20 7.46 23.55 -13.72
C THR A 20 7.49 22.15 -14.33
N GLN A 21 8.17 22.01 -15.47
CA GLN A 21 8.35 20.71 -16.12
C GLN A 21 9.02 19.69 -15.19
N THR A 22 9.94 20.15 -14.34
CA THR A 22 10.66 19.31 -13.37
C THR A 22 9.74 18.77 -12.27
N GLU A 23 8.83 19.60 -11.74
CA GLU A 23 7.84 19.16 -10.75
C GLU A 23 6.88 18.14 -11.35
N LYS A 24 6.37 18.40 -12.57
CA LYS A 24 5.50 17.47 -13.30
C LYS A 24 6.21 16.12 -13.54
N ALA A 25 7.45 16.16 -14.01
CA ALA A 25 8.25 14.94 -14.23
C ALA A 25 8.53 14.17 -12.92
N SER A 26 8.72 14.88 -11.81
CA SER A 26 8.96 14.25 -10.50
C SER A 26 7.72 13.54 -9.98
N TYR A 27 6.56 14.20 -10.07
CA TYR A 27 5.26 13.60 -9.74
C TYR A 27 4.98 12.37 -10.61
N GLU A 28 5.17 12.45 -11.93
CA GLU A 28 4.95 11.29 -12.80
C GLU A 28 5.87 10.10 -12.48
N ARG A 29 7.13 10.36 -12.10
CA ARG A 29 8.05 9.30 -11.67
C ARG A 29 7.57 8.64 -10.38
N TRP A 30 7.13 9.44 -9.42
CA TRP A 30 6.55 8.95 -8.18
C TRP A 30 5.28 8.13 -8.44
N GLU A 31 4.37 8.61 -9.29
CA GLU A 31 3.11 7.93 -9.61
C GLU A 31 3.35 6.59 -10.32
N ARG A 32 4.31 6.54 -11.25
CA ARG A 32 4.72 5.28 -11.89
C ARG A 32 5.29 4.29 -10.86
N SER A 33 6.13 4.75 -9.95
CA SER A 33 6.67 3.93 -8.86
C SER A 33 5.57 3.42 -7.92
N ASN A 34 4.60 4.28 -7.58
CA ASN A 34 3.44 3.93 -6.76
C ASN A 34 2.61 2.80 -7.40
N CYS A 35 2.24 2.96 -8.68
CA CYS A 35 1.44 1.99 -9.41
C CYS A 35 2.17 0.65 -9.57
N LEU A 36 3.45 0.66 -9.94
CA LEU A 36 4.24 -0.55 -10.09
C LEU A 36 4.43 -1.28 -8.76
N SER A 37 4.71 -0.56 -7.67
CA SER A 37 4.86 -1.17 -6.35
C SER A 37 3.55 -1.78 -5.85
N LEU A 38 2.42 -1.09 -6.05
CA LEU A 38 1.09 -1.65 -5.75
C LEU A 38 0.84 -2.95 -6.51
N MET A 39 1.10 -2.97 -7.81
CA MET A 39 0.91 -4.16 -8.64
C MET A 39 1.80 -5.31 -8.17
N PHE A 40 3.06 -5.01 -7.84
CA PHE A 40 4.01 -5.98 -7.32
C PHE A 40 3.52 -6.58 -5.99
N ILE A 41 3.19 -5.75 -5.00
CA ILE A 41 2.73 -6.21 -3.68
C ILE A 41 1.41 -6.99 -3.79
N LYS A 42 0.44 -6.52 -4.59
CA LYS A 42 -0.82 -7.23 -4.83
C LYS A 42 -0.62 -8.60 -5.48
N SER A 43 0.46 -8.78 -6.24
CA SER A 43 0.83 -10.05 -6.86
C SER A 43 1.58 -10.99 -5.92
N SER A 44 2.32 -10.45 -4.94
CA SER A 44 3.14 -11.23 -4.01
C SER A 44 2.35 -11.76 -2.81
N ILE A 45 1.22 -11.14 -2.45
CA ILE A 45 0.39 -11.57 -1.32
C ILE A 45 -0.65 -12.63 -1.73
N GLY A 46 -1.03 -13.49 -0.78
CA GLY A 46 -2.04 -14.52 -1.00
C GLY A 46 -3.44 -13.95 -1.25
N LYS A 47 -4.25 -14.66 -2.06
CA LYS A 47 -5.62 -14.25 -2.45
C LYS A 47 -6.54 -13.94 -1.27
N SER A 48 -6.39 -14.68 -0.16
CA SER A 48 -7.19 -14.45 1.06
C SER A 48 -6.94 -13.06 1.65
N ILE A 49 -5.67 -12.64 1.72
CA ILE A 49 -5.27 -11.33 2.25
C ILE A 49 -5.69 -10.23 1.27
N ARG A 50 -5.45 -10.47 -0.03
CA ARG A 50 -5.85 -9.53 -1.08
C ARG A 50 -7.36 -9.27 -1.08
N GLY A 51 -8.18 -10.30 -0.86
CA GLY A 51 -9.65 -10.16 -0.83
C GLY A 51 -10.18 -9.47 0.43
N SER A 52 -9.42 -9.46 1.52
CA SER A 52 -9.80 -8.78 2.77
C SER A 52 -9.40 -7.30 2.82
N ILE A 53 -8.59 -6.83 1.87
CA ILE A 53 -8.10 -5.45 1.86
C ILE A 53 -8.86 -4.65 0.80
N SER A 54 -9.35 -3.47 1.18
CA SER A 54 -9.98 -2.51 0.26
C SER A 54 -8.98 -2.01 -0.80
N GLU A 55 -9.49 -1.62 -1.96
CA GLU A 55 -8.65 -1.02 -3.00
C GLU A 55 -8.07 0.32 -2.52
N CYS A 56 -6.73 0.44 -2.55
CA CYS A 56 -6.01 1.66 -2.21
C CYS A 56 -5.31 2.23 -3.46
N ALA A 57 -5.37 3.54 -3.62
CA ALA A 57 -4.68 4.24 -4.70
C ALA A 57 -3.17 4.38 -4.44
N LYS A 58 -2.75 4.34 -3.17
CA LYS A 58 -1.36 4.55 -2.76
C LYS A 58 -0.76 3.31 -2.13
N VAL A 59 0.49 3.03 -2.48
CA VAL A 59 1.24 1.86 -1.99
C VAL A 59 1.41 1.89 -0.47
N LYS A 60 1.70 3.05 0.12
CA LYS A 60 1.85 3.21 1.58
C LYS A 60 0.54 2.91 2.32
N GLU A 61 -0.59 3.37 1.78
CA GLU A 61 -1.92 3.08 2.34
C GLU A 61 -2.24 1.58 2.24
N TYR A 62 -1.90 0.94 1.11
CA TYR A 62 -2.09 -0.49 0.93
C TYR A 62 -1.26 -1.32 1.92
N LEU A 63 0.01 -0.94 2.13
CA LEU A 63 0.88 -1.59 3.13
C LEU A 63 0.33 -1.46 4.55
N LYS A 64 -0.18 -0.28 4.92
CA LYS A 64 -0.83 -0.08 6.21
C LYS A 64 -2.08 -0.95 6.37
N ALA A 65 -2.89 -1.09 5.31
CA ALA A 65 -4.06 -1.94 5.33
C ALA A 65 -3.69 -3.43 5.47
N ILE A 66 -2.57 -3.87 4.86
CA ILE A 66 -2.02 -5.20 5.07
C ILE A 66 -1.69 -5.40 6.55
N GLU A 67 -0.90 -4.50 7.15
CA GLU A 67 -0.51 -4.57 8.56
C GLU A 67 -1.72 -4.67 9.50
N GLN A 68 -2.73 -3.82 9.31
CA GLN A 68 -3.96 -3.83 10.09
C GLN A 68 -4.75 -5.16 9.94
N GLN A 69 -4.76 -5.75 8.75
CA GLN A 69 -5.42 -7.03 8.51
C GLN A 69 -4.72 -8.18 9.26
N PHE A 70 -3.38 -8.16 9.33
CA PHE A 70 -2.62 -9.14 10.11
C PHE A 70 -2.89 -9.00 11.61
N GLU A 71 -2.87 -7.79 12.16
CA GLU A 71 -3.20 -7.54 13.57
C GLU A 71 -4.61 -8.03 13.93
N ALA A 72 -5.59 -7.76 13.07
CA ALA A 72 -6.97 -8.20 13.26
C ALA A 72 -7.08 -9.73 13.24
N SER A 73 -6.37 -10.39 12.31
CA SER A 73 -6.33 -11.85 12.20
C SER A 73 -5.72 -12.49 13.45
N ASP A 74 -4.57 -11.99 13.91
CA ASP A 74 -3.89 -12.51 15.11
C ASP A 74 -4.78 -12.37 16.36
N LYS A 75 -5.44 -11.22 16.51
CA LYS A 75 -6.41 -11.01 17.60
C LYS A 75 -7.59 -11.99 17.54
N ALA A 76 -8.12 -12.26 16.34
CA ALA A 76 -9.20 -13.21 16.15
C ALA A 76 -8.78 -14.65 16.48
N LEU A 77 -7.56 -15.04 16.09
CA LEU A 77 -6.97 -16.35 16.41
C LEU A 77 -6.78 -16.52 17.92
N ALA A 78 -6.24 -15.50 18.60
CA ALA A 78 -6.08 -15.52 20.05
C ALA A 78 -7.43 -15.68 20.78
N SER A 79 -8.46 -14.93 20.37
CA SER A 79 -9.82 -15.05 20.92
C SER A 79 -10.38 -16.46 20.73
N THR A 80 -10.26 -17.01 19.51
CA THR A 80 -10.71 -18.36 19.18
C THR A 80 -10.03 -19.43 20.03
N LEU A 81 -8.72 -19.27 20.28
CA LEU A 81 -7.97 -20.19 21.13
C LEU A 81 -8.45 -20.12 22.59
N MET A 82 -8.64 -18.92 23.14
CA MET A 82 -9.17 -18.74 24.50
C MET A 82 -10.55 -19.40 24.66
N THR A 83 -11.47 -19.21 23.70
CA THR A 83 -12.80 -19.85 23.75
C THR A 83 -12.74 -21.37 23.69
N LYS A 84 -11.73 -21.95 23.03
CA LYS A 84 -11.56 -23.42 22.97
C LYS A 84 -10.90 -24.01 24.21
N MET A 85 -10.19 -23.20 24.98
CA MET A 85 -9.46 -23.62 26.18
C MET A 85 -10.24 -23.41 27.48
N CYS A 86 -11.28 -22.58 27.47
CA CYS A 86 -12.26 -22.43 28.55
C CYS A 86 -13.43 -23.40 28.36
#